data_AF-A0A382L8I7-F1
#
_entry.id   AF-A0A382L8I7-F1
#
_cell.length_a   1.000
_cell.length_b   1.000
_cell.length_c   1.000
_cell.angle_alpha   90.00
_cell.angle_beta   90.00
_cell.angle_gamma   90.00
#
_symmetry.space_group_name_H-M   'P 1'
#
loop_
_entity.id
_entity.type
_entity.pdbx_description
1 polymer ?
#
loop_
_entity_poly.entity_id
_entity_poly.type
_entity_poly.pdbx_seq_one_letter_code
_entity_poly.pdbx_strand_id
1 'polypeptide(L)' 'LLLNYTPWNLLKKYIDIFVFLDVEKEILRERSQKRWKYYGLSKKEILEKIKNDMNSVKIVLQKSNKANIVIEN' A
#
# COMPACT_ATOMS: atom_id res chain seq x y z
N LEU A 1 2.64 -9.86 -6.27
CA LEU A 1 3.03 -8.53 -5.82
C LEU A 1 4.16 -8.59 -4.82
N LEU A 2 5.34 -8.52 -5.39
CA LEU A 2 6.46 -7.84 -4.80
C LEU A 2 6.76 -6.66 -5.72
N LEU A 3 7.39 -5.61 -5.20
CA LEU A 3 7.87 -4.53 -6.06
C LEU A 3 8.82 -5.14 -7.11
N ASN A 4 8.70 -4.68 -8.35
CA ASN A 4 9.45 -5.20 -9.49
C ASN A 4 10.84 -4.55 -9.58
N TYR A 5 11.53 -4.50 -8.45
CA TYR A 5 12.89 -4.04 -8.31
C TYR A 5 13.55 -4.69 -7.09
N THR A 6 14.88 -4.74 -7.10
CA THR A 6 15.69 -5.35 -6.04
C THR A 6 15.55 -4.58 -4.71
N PRO A 7 15.43 -5.26 -3.56
CA PRO A 7 15.53 -6.72 -3.37
C PRO A 7 14.19 -7.45 -3.46
N TRP A 8 13.09 -6.73 -3.60
CA TRP A 8 11.75 -7.28 -3.51
C TRP A 8 11.47 -8.34 -4.58
N ASN A 9 11.89 -8.11 -5.82
CA ASN A 9 11.70 -9.06 -6.92
C ASN A 9 12.41 -10.41 -6.69
N LEU A 10 13.47 -10.45 -5.87
CA LEU A 10 14.22 -11.68 -5.57
C LEU A 10 13.41 -12.67 -4.73
N LEU A 11 12.41 -12.20 -4.00
CA LEU A 11 11.54 -13.04 -3.17
C LEU A 11 10.54 -13.85 -4.01
N LYS A 12 10.35 -13.52 -5.30
CA LYS A 12 9.39 -14.17 -6.19
C LYS A 12 9.61 -15.69 -6.30
N LYS A 13 10.85 -16.17 -6.19
CA LYS A 13 11.18 -17.61 -6.26
C LYS A 13 10.64 -18.44 -5.09
N TYR A 14 10.19 -17.79 -4.01
CA TYR A 14 9.66 -18.45 -2.82
C TYR A 14 8.14 -18.28 -2.67
N ILE A 15 7.47 -17.68 -3.65
CA ILE A 15 6.05 -17.33 -3.57
C ILE A 15 5.32 -17.79 -4.82
N ASP A 16 4.42 -18.75 -4.64
CA ASP A 16 3.66 -19.35 -5.74
C ASP A 16 2.45 -18.50 -6.16
N ILE A 17 1.81 -17.82 -5.21
CA ILE A 17 0.58 -17.08 -5.43
C ILE A 17 0.69 -15.67 -4.88
N PHE A 18 0.26 -14.71 -5.68
CA PHE A 18 0.11 -13.32 -5.30
C PHE A 18 -1.34 -12.88 -5.33
N VAL A 19 -1.81 -12.36 -4.20
CA VAL A 19 -3.13 -11.75 -4.06
C VAL A 19 -2.97 -10.24 -3.91
N PHE A 20 -3.76 -9.46 -4.64
CA PHE A 20 -3.86 -8.01 -4.48
C PHE A 20 -5.24 -7.63 -3.95
N LEU A 21 -5.27 -6.78 -2.94
CA LEU A 21 -6.50 -6.16 -2.46
C LEU A 21 -6.61 -4.81 -3.18
N ASP A 22 -7.55 -4.71 -4.10
CA ASP A 22 -7.85 -3.46 -4.79
C ASP A 22 -8.85 -2.67 -3.96
N VAL A 23 -8.34 -1.62 -3.32
CA VAL A 23 -9.11 -0.75 -2.43
C VAL A 23 -9.02 0.65 -3.02
N GLU A 24 -10.15 1.33 -3.12
CA GLU A 24 -10.18 2.69 -3.62
C GLU A 24 -9.23 3.61 -2.83
N LYS A 25 -8.53 4.50 -3.53
CA LYS A 25 -7.53 5.39 -2.93
C LYS A 25 -8.13 6.28 -1.85
N GLU A 26 -9.37 6.71 -2.01
CA GLU A 26 -10.02 7.57 -1.02
C GLU A 26 -10.36 6.79 0.25
N ILE A 27 -10.81 5.54 0.13
CA ILE A 27 -11.00 4.64 1.27
C ILE A 27 -9.68 4.41 2.01
N LEU A 28 -8.56 4.21 1.30
CA LEU A 28 -7.23 4.08 1.90
C LEU A 28 -6.81 5.36 2.63
N ARG A 29 -7.11 6.53 2.06
CA ARG A 29 -6.83 7.84 2.67
C ARG A 29 -7.60 8.01 3.98
N GLU A 30 -8.90 7.75 3.96
CA GLU A 30 -9.75 7.84 5.14
C GLU A 30 -9.31 6.88 6.24
N ARG A 31 -9.01 5.62 5.89
CA ARG A 31 -8.54 4.60 6.84
C ARG A 31 -7.18 5.00 7.43
N SER A 32 -6.26 5.52 6.63
CA SER A 32 -4.97 6.05 7.10
C SER A 32 -5.17 7.21 8.08
N GLN A 33 -6.03 8.18 7.75
CA GLN A 33 -6.35 9.29 8.65
C GLN A 33 -6.93 8.82 9.99
N LYS A 34 -7.91 7.90 9.94
CA LYS A 34 -8.52 7.30 11.13
C LYS A 34 -7.46 6.59 12.00
N ARG A 35 -6.57 5.80 11.37
CA ARG A 35 -5.45 5.11 12.04
C ARG A 35 -4.52 6.09 12.76
N TRP A 36 -4.05 7.13 12.08
CA TRP A 36 -3.10 8.08 12.69
C TRP A 36 -3.74 8.96 13.77
N LYS A 37 -5.03 9.29 13.61
CA LYS A 37 -5.81 9.96 14.67
C LYS A 37 -5.92 9.08 15.91
N TYR A 38 -6.17 7.78 15.75
CA TYR A 38 -6.24 6.83 16.86
C TYR A 38 -4.92 6.76 17.65
N TYR A 39 -3.77 6.88 16.98
CA TYR A 39 -2.46 6.96 17.64
C TYR A 39 -2.14 8.31 18.29
N GLY A 40 -3.08 9.27 18.30
CA GLY A 40 -2.92 10.54 19.01
C GLY A 40 -2.00 11.55 18.30
N LEU A 41 -1.70 11.37 17.01
CA LEU A 41 -0.87 12.32 16.26
C LEU A 41 -1.58 13.67 16.09
N SER A 42 -0.79 14.74 16.06
CA SER A 42 -1.30 16.07 15.71
C SER A 42 -1.76 16.12 14.27
N LYS A 43 -2.61 17.12 13.94
CA LYS A 43 -3.07 17.33 12.57
C LYS A 43 -1.92 17.45 11.55
N LYS A 44 -0.83 18.11 11.92
CA LYS A 44 0.35 18.26 11.06
C LYS A 44 1.03 16.92 10.79
N GLU A 45 1.23 16.11 11.83
CA GLU A 45 1.85 14.79 11.70
C GLU A 45 0.98 13.82 10.91
N ILE A 46 -0.34 13.86 11.11
CA ILE A 46 -1.30 13.06 10.33
C ILE A 46 -1.17 13.39 8.83
N LEU A 47 -1.08 14.67 8.46
CA LEU A 47 -0.95 15.07 7.05
C LEU A 47 0.34 14.53 6.43
N GLU A 48 1.46 14.58 7.14
CA GLU A 48 2.73 14.00 6.67
C GLU A 48 2.65 12.47 6.55
N LYS A 49 2.01 11.79 7.50
CA LYS A 49 1.80 10.34 7.43
C LYS A 49 0.90 9.93 6.26
N ILE A 50 -0.21 10.63 6.04
CA ILE A 50 -1.09 10.39 4.90
C ILE A 50 -0.34 10.59 3.59
N LYS A 51 0.44 11.68 3.47
CA LYS A 51 1.26 11.95 2.29
C LYS A 51 2.24 10.80 2.02
N ASN A 52 2.93 10.33 3.06
CA ASN A 52 3.83 9.17 2.96
C ASN A 52 3.09 7.90 2.53
N ASP A 53 1.97 7.57 3.19
CA ASP A 53 1.16 6.38 2.87
C ASP A 53 0.66 6.43 1.42
N MET A 54 0.18 7.58 0.94
CA MET A 54 -0.30 7.75 -0.44
C MET A 54 0.84 7.65 -1.47
N ASN A 55 2.05 8.06 -1.12
CA ASN A 55 3.23 7.83 -1.95
C ASN A 55 3.54 6.33 -2.05
N SER A 56 3.46 5.59 -0.95
CA SER A 56 3.60 4.13 -0.96
C SER A 56 2.52 3.45 -1.81
N VAL A 57 1.26 3.88 -1.71
CA VAL A 57 0.17 3.38 -2.57
C VAL A 57 0.50 3.58 -4.04
N LYS A 58 0.95 4.78 -4.42
CA LYS A 58 1.38 5.07 -5.80
C LYS A 58 2.51 4.14 -6.25
N ILE A 59 3.53 3.93 -5.42
CA ILE A 59 4.65 3.03 -5.72
C ILE A 59 4.15 1.59 -5.92
N VAL A 60 3.32 1.07 -5.02
CA VAL A 60 2.78 -0.29 -5.12
C VAL A 60 2.00 -0.47 -6.42
N LEU A 61 1.10 0.46 -6.75
CA LEU A 61 0.29 0.38 -7.98
C LEU A 61 1.15 0.45 -9.25
N GLN A 62 2.20 1.27 -9.26
CA GLN A 62 3.02 1.50 -10.46
C GLN A 62 4.16 0.50 -10.63
N LYS A 63 4.67 -0.06 -9.53
CA LYS A 63 5.94 -0.79 -9.52
C LYS A 63 5.79 -2.23 -9.09
N SER A 64 4.62 -2.73 -8.71
CA SER A 64 4.47 -4.14 -8.35
C SER A 64 4.34 -5.07 -9.54
N ASN A 65 4.77 -6.32 -9.37
CA ASN A 65 4.46 -7.41 -10.30
C ASN A 65 2.95 -7.71 -10.34
N LYS A 66 2.43 -8.22 -11.46
CA LYS A 66 1.02 -8.61 -11.60
C LYS A 66 0.57 -9.58 -10.49
N ALA A 67 -0.66 -9.44 -10.02
CA ALA A 67 -1.29 -10.39 -9.12
C ALA A 67 -1.79 -11.62 -9.88
N ASN A 68 -1.84 -12.77 -9.22
CA ASN A 68 -2.61 -13.91 -9.71
C ASN A 68 -4.11 -13.69 -9.46
N ILE A 69 -4.44 -13.10 -8.30
CA ILE A 69 -5.81 -12.87 -7.83
C ILE A 69 -5.94 -11.41 -7.40
N VAL A 70 -7.06 -10.78 -7.77
CA VAL A 70 -7.44 -9.43 -7.31
C VAL A 70 -8.76 -9.55 -6.56
N ILE A 71 -8.85 -8.93 -5.40
CA ILE A 71 -10.06 -8.86 -4.57
C ILE A 71 -10.41 -7.39 -4.37
N GLU A 72 -11.62 -7.00 -4.76
CA GLU A 72 -12.14 -5.64 -4.61
C GLU A 72 -12.78 -5.47 -3.21
N ASN A 73 -12.64 -4.27 -2.62
CA ASN A 73 -13.18 -3.90 -1.30
C ASN A 73 -13.66 -2.46 -1.26
#